data_AF-A0A9N9I4X2-F1
#
_entry.id   AF-A0A9N9I4X2-F1
#
_cell.length_a   1.000
_cell.length_b   1.000
_cell.length_c   1.000
_cell.angle_alpha   90.00
_cell.angle_beta   90.00
_cell.angle_gamma   90.00
#
_symmetry.space_group_name_H-M   'P 1'
#
loop_
_entity.id
_entity.type
_entity.pdbx_description
1 polymer ?
#
loop_
_entity_poly.entity_id
_entity_poly.type
_entity_poly.pdbx_seq_one_letter_code
_entity_poly.pdbx_strand_id
1 'polypeptide(L)'
;MSTASATTDSKLNDEKKRRKMIKIPKFLKSIGKRASNPPEALKPTTTEILNPTMTETSHPETIESLRKYETLPGQAQKFLDRVGQKFRWPTSMKDADRGMVFFFLADEESALEFDDETAFNLIFFYDNIDKGTFNEHKDEWVLVYKQQLIKYGPEYTRKELKVLEEEMPGAIYLPVDKSRRDDLVKSLPARTVSARHVNQEHMV
;
A
#
# COMPACT_ATOMS: atom_id res chain seq x y z
N MET A 1 37.99 -9.16 -38.75
CA MET A 1 37.62 -8.00 -37.91
C MET A 1 36.26 -8.32 -37.31
N SER A 2 36.22 -8.68 -36.02
CA SER A 2 34.98 -9.04 -35.31
C SER A 2 34.72 -7.97 -34.27
N THR A 3 33.57 -7.29 -34.36
CA THR A 3 33.07 -6.38 -33.32
C THR A 3 31.88 -7.03 -32.65
N ALA A 4 32.05 -7.41 -31.37
CA ALA A 4 30.98 -7.79 -30.48
C ALA A 4 30.51 -6.53 -29.72
N SER A 5 29.23 -6.18 -29.85
CA SER A 5 28.61 -5.12 -29.05
C SER A 5 27.99 -5.71 -27.79
N ALA A 6 28.59 -5.38 -26.65
CA ALA A 6 28.06 -5.64 -25.32
C ALA A 6 27.09 -4.50 -24.93
N THR A 7 25.83 -4.81 -24.62
CA THR A 7 24.97 -3.91 -23.83
C THR A 7 23.87 -4.71 -23.14
N THR A 8 24.16 -5.31 -21.99
CA THR A 8 23.14 -5.77 -21.03
C THR A 8 23.71 -5.78 -19.62
N ASP A 9 23.96 -4.61 -19.02
CA ASP A 9 24.31 -4.51 -17.59
C ASP A 9 23.62 -3.36 -16.84
N SER A 10 22.82 -2.52 -17.52
CA SER A 10 22.20 -1.36 -16.87
C SER A 10 20.94 -1.69 -16.06
N LYS A 11 20.18 -2.74 -16.40
CA LYS A 11 18.88 -3.01 -15.75
C LYS A 11 18.97 -3.77 -14.42
N LEU A 12 20.07 -4.49 -14.16
CA LEU A 12 20.20 -5.29 -12.93
C LEU A 12 20.57 -4.43 -11.69
N ASN A 13 21.03 -3.19 -11.91
CA ASN A 13 21.58 -2.36 -10.85
C ASN A 13 20.51 -1.54 -10.09
N ASP A 14 19.37 -1.25 -10.71
CA ASP A 14 18.28 -0.50 -10.07
C ASP A 14 17.45 -1.34 -9.10
N GLU A 15 17.29 -2.64 -9.36
CA GLU A 15 16.55 -3.55 -8.47
C GLU A 15 17.34 -3.84 -7.18
N LYS A 16 18.68 -3.81 -7.25
CA LYS A 16 19.57 -4.04 -6.11
C LYS A 16 19.70 -2.81 -5.19
N LYS A 17 19.47 -1.60 -5.71
CA LYS A 17 19.58 -0.33 -4.97
C LYS A 17 18.39 -0.02 -4.04
N ARG A 18 17.26 -0.73 -4.18
CA ARG A 18 16.04 -0.48 -3.39
C ARG A 18 15.99 -1.15 -2.02
N ARG A 19 16.95 -2.02 -1.68
CA ARG A 19 17.09 -2.54 -0.30
C ARG A 19 17.83 -1.53 0.60
N LYS A 20 17.27 -0.32 0.76
CA LYS A 20 17.67 0.54 1.88
C LYS A 20 17.13 -0.10 3.16
N MET A 21 18.00 -0.44 4.12
CA MET A 21 17.58 -0.85 5.46
C MET A 21 16.65 0.21 6.04
N ILE A 22 15.36 -0.09 6.13
CA ILE A 22 14.42 0.73 6.87
C ILE A 22 14.81 0.61 8.35
N LYS A 23 15.21 1.73 8.97
CA LYS A 23 15.44 1.77 10.41
C LYS A 23 14.09 1.60 11.10
N ILE A 24 13.87 0.45 11.74
CA ILE A 24 12.67 0.17 12.55
C ILE A 24 12.64 1.17 13.72
N PRO A 25 11.60 2.04 13.83
CA PRO A 25 11.48 2.98 14.93
C PRO A 25 11.48 2.31 16.30
N LYS A 26 11.99 3.02 17.32
CA LYS A 26 12.15 2.45 18.67
C LYS A 26 10.81 2.06 19.31
N PHE A 27 9.71 2.75 19.00
CA PHE A 27 8.39 2.45 19.54
C PHE A 27 7.87 1.05 19.11
N LEU A 28 8.26 0.57 17.93
CA LEU A 28 7.90 -0.80 17.52
C LEU A 28 8.53 -1.87 18.42
N LYS A 29 9.68 -1.56 19.05
CA LYS A 29 10.37 -2.48 19.98
C LYS A 29 9.68 -2.59 21.34
N SER A 30 8.95 -1.57 21.78
CA SER A 30 8.23 -1.60 23.06
C SER A 30 6.86 -2.27 22.94
N ILE A 31 6.22 -2.17 21.77
CA ILE A 31 4.91 -2.78 21.50
C ILE A 31 5.01 -4.32 21.37
N GLY A 32 6.16 -4.85 20.95
CA GLY A 32 6.41 -6.31 20.80
C GLY A 32 6.46 -7.12 22.10
N LYS A 33 6.22 -6.52 23.28
CA LYS A 33 6.22 -7.26 24.56
C LYS A 33 4.93 -8.05 24.84
N ARG A 34 3.90 -7.96 23.98
CA ARG A 34 2.80 -8.94 23.97
C ARG A 34 3.17 -10.05 22.98
N ALA A 35 3.63 -11.16 23.55
CA ALA A 35 4.11 -12.40 22.93
C ALA A 35 3.91 -12.50 21.40
N SER A 36 4.93 -12.12 20.64
CA SER A 36 5.15 -12.60 19.27
C SER A 36 6.65 -12.81 19.09
N ASN A 37 7.03 -14.05 18.80
CA ASN A 37 8.41 -14.38 18.46
C ASN A 37 8.84 -13.58 17.22
N PRO A 38 10.13 -13.22 17.09
CA PRO A 38 10.61 -12.52 15.91
C PRO A 38 10.41 -13.40 14.66
N PRO A 39 10.01 -12.85 13.49
CA PRO A 39 9.88 -13.64 12.28
C PRO A 39 11.26 -14.08 11.82
N GLU A 40 11.43 -15.39 11.71
CA GLU A 40 12.52 -16.01 10.99
C GLU A 40 12.45 -15.57 9.51
N ALA A 41 13.59 -15.21 8.92
CA ALA A 41 13.64 -14.78 7.53
C ALA A 41 13.11 -15.89 6.62
N LEU A 42 11.91 -15.70 6.06
CA LEU A 42 11.28 -16.62 5.13
C LEU A 42 12.21 -16.85 3.92
N LYS A 43 12.73 -18.07 3.81
CA LYS A 43 13.40 -18.57 2.61
C LYS A 43 12.33 -18.95 1.58
N PRO A 44 12.56 -18.72 0.28
CA PRO A 44 11.60 -19.08 -0.75
C PRO A 44 11.55 -20.60 -0.92
N THR A 45 10.42 -21.22 -0.57
CA THR A 45 10.11 -22.62 -0.91
C THR A 45 9.14 -22.60 -2.08
N THR A 46 9.62 -23.04 -3.24
CA THR A 46 8.80 -23.26 -4.44
C THR A 46 7.96 -24.53 -4.24
N THR A 47 6.65 -24.37 -4.14
CA THR A 47 5.70 -25.47 -4.31
C THR A 47 4.67 -25.03 -5.35
N GLU A 48 4.77 -25.61 -6.56
CA GLU A 48 3.76 -25.48 -7.60
C GLU A 48 2.46 -26.16 -7.12
N ILE A 49 1.40 -25.37 -6.98
CA ILE A 49 0.03 -25.90 -6.86
C ILE A 49 -0.75 -25.35 -8.05
N LEU A 50 -1.22 -26.28 -8.89
CA LEU A 50 -1.98 -26.04 -10.11
C LEU A 50 -3.33 -25.36 -9.79
N ASN A 51 -3.57 -24.22 -10.43
CA ASN A 51 -4.79 -23.42 -10.40
C ASN A 51 -6.03 -24.18 -10.91
N PRO A 52 -7.24 -23.81 -10.45
CA PRO A 52 -8.43 -23.82 -11.29
C PRO A 52 -8.74 -22.40 -11.82
N THR A 53 -8.82 -22.32 -13.14
CA THR A 53 -9.51 -21.35 -14.01
C THR A 53 -10.00 -20.02 -13.40
N MET A 54 -9.27 -18.94 -13.67
CA MET A 54 -9.72 -17.55 -13.57
C MET A 54 -9.68 -16.95 -14.99
N THR A 55 -10.85 -16.67 -15.57
CA THR A 55 -10.96 -15.88 -16.81
C THR A 55 -11.66 -14.57 -16.53
N GLU A 56 -11.15 -13.51 -17.19
CA GLU A 56 -11.56 -12.08 -17.18
C GLU A 56 -10.95 -11.26 -16.02
N THR A 57 -9.96 -10.38 -16.18
CA THR A 57 -9.40 -9.66 -17.35
C THR A 57 -7.91 -9.37 -17.08
N SER A 58 -7.00 -9.99 -17.84
CA SER A 58 -5.55 -9.92 -17.60
C SER A 58 -4.88 -8.75 -18.35
N HIS A 59 -5.53 -7.59 -18.46
CA HIS A 59 -5.01 -6.47 -19.23
C HIS A 59 -4.60 -5.32 -18.28
N PRO A 60 -3.50 -4.61 -18.56
CA PRO A 60 -3.17 -3.40 -17.81
C PRO A 60 -4.32 -2.39 -17.86
N GLU A 61 -4.45 -1.60 -16.80
CA GLU A 61 -5.38 -0.48 -16.77
C GLU A 61 -5.03 0.52 -17.87
N THR A 62 -6.06 1.08 -18.51
CA THR A 62 -5.93 2.11 -19.54
C THR A 62 -6.48 3.44 -19.02
N ILE A 63 -6.18 4.53 -19.73
CA ILE A 63 -6.82 5.82 -19.43
C ILE A 63 -8.35 5.67 -19.42
N GLU A 64 -8.90 4.90 -20.37
CA GLU A 64 -10.34 4.69 -20.51
C GLU A 64 -10.94 3.93 -19.32
N SER A 65 -10.29 2.88 -18.82
CA SER A 65 -10.79 2.14 -17.65
C SER A 65 -10.70 2.95 -16.35
N LEU A 66 -9.76 3.89 -16.26
CA LEU A 66 -9.54 4.75 -15.10
C LEU A 66 -10.40 6.01 -15.09
N ARG A 67 -10.97 6.43 -16.23
CA ARG A 67 -11.83 7.64 -16.35
C ARG A 67 -12.97 7.69 -15.34
N LYS A 68 -13.49 6.54 -14.91
CA LYS A 68 -14.56 6.46 -13.92
C LYS A 68 -14.18 7.02 -12.54
N TYR A 69 -12.90 7.16 -12.24
CA TYR A 69 -12.40 7.75 -11.00
C TYR A 69 -11.99 9.22 -11.16
N GLU A 70 -11.96 9.76 -12.39
CA GLU A 70 -11.56 11.14 -12.63
C GLU A 70 -12.62 12.12 -12.11
N THR A 71 -12.16 13.10 -11.35
CA THR A 71 -12.90 14.32 -11.01
C THR A 71 -12.50 15.48 -11.92
N LEU A 72 -11.24 15.47 -12.40
CA LEU A 72 -10.68 16.46 -13.32
C LEU A 72 -10.05 15.78 -14.54
N PRO A 73 -10.13 16.39 -15.74
CA PRO A 73 -9.52 15.83 -16.94
C PRO A 73 -8.01 15.59 -16.79
N GLY A 74 -7.55 14.41 -17.18
CA GLY A 74 -6.12 14.07 -17.26
C GLY A 74 -5.55 13.43 -15.99
N GLN A 75 -6.34 13.27 -14.94
CA GLN A 75 -5.95 12.54 -13.72
C GLN A 75 -5.57 11.08 -14.02
N ALA A 76 -6.25 10.40 -14.95
CA ALA A 76 -5.94 9.03 -15.31
C ALA A 76 -4.55 8.89 -15.94
N GLN A 77 -4.11 9.86 -16.73
CA GLN A 77 -2.75 9.89 -17.27
C GLN A 77 -1.74 10.09 -16.14
N LYS A 78 -1.96 11.08 -15.27
CA LYS A 78 -1.08 11.34 -14.11
C LYS A 78 -0.94 10.10 -13.22
N PHE A 79 -2.06 9.43 -12.94
CA PHE A 79 -2.07 8.17 -12.21
C PHE A 79 -1.14 7.14 -12.86
N LEU A 80 -1.32 6.87 -14.16
CA LEU A 80 -0.49 5.90 -14.89
C LEU A 80 0.98 6.31 -14.98
N ASP A 81 1.29 7.61 -14.97
CA ASP A 81 2.66 8.11 -14.91
C ASP A 81 3.32 7.81 -13.55
N ARG A 82 2.53 7.76 -12.46
CA ARG A 82 2.98 7.40 -11.11
C ARG A 82 3.14 5.89 -10.92
N VAL A 83 2.16 5.09 -11.33
CA VAL A 83 2.14 3.62 -11.09
C VAL A 83 2.74 2.80 -12.23
N GLY A 84 2.91 3.42 -13.40
CA GLY A 84 3.44 2.80 -14.61
C GLY A 84 2.35 2.27 -15.56
N GLN A 85 2.65 2.32 -16.86
CA GLN A 85 1.74 1.95 -17.96
C GLN A 85 1.34 0.46 -18.00
N LYS A 86 1.97 -0.39 -17.19
CA LYS A 86 1.65 -1.83 -17.07
C LYS A 86 0.86 -2.14 -15.80
N PHE A 87 0.44 -1.11 -15.08
CA PHE A 87 -0.26 -1.25 -13.81
C PHE A 87 -1.56 -2.05 -13.97
N ARG A 88 -1.86 -2.80 -12.92
CA ARG A 88 -3.06 -3.60 -12.76
C ARG A 88 -3.51 -3.43 -11.33
N TRP A 89 -4.80 -3.24 -11.12
CA TRP A 89 -5.32 -3.27 -9.76
C TRP A 89 -5.14 -4.66 -9.16
N PRO A 90 -4.79 -4.76 -7.86
CA PRO A 90 -4.94 -6.01 -7.15
C PRO A 90 -6.39 -6.51 -7.24
N THR A 91 -6.56 -7.80 -7.47
CA THR A 91 -7.86 -8.47 -7.62
C THR A 91 -8.68 -8.37 -6.33
N SER A 92 -8.03 -8.47 -5.16
CA SER A 92 -8.71 -8.33 -3.87
C SER A 92 -9.05 -6.89 -3.47
N MET A 93 -8.50 -5.88 -4.16
CA MET A 93 -8.78 -4.48 -3.88
C MET A 93 -10.14 -4.07 -4.45
N LYS A 94 -11.05 -3.61 -3.58
CA LYS A 94 -12.41 -3.21 -3.95
C LYS A 94 -12.42 -1.90 -4.72
N ASP A 95 -13.48 -1.68 -5.52
CA ASP A 95 -13.62 -0.48 -6.35
C ASP A 95 -13.53 0.84 -5.56
N ALA A 96 -14.11 0.89 -4.36
CA ALA A 96 -14.01 2.05 -3.48
C ALA A 96 -12.56 2.34 -3.04
N ASP A 97 -11.79 1.29 -2.68
CA ASP A 97 -10.37 1.44 -2.32
C ASP A 97 -9.54 1.87 -3.53
N ARG A 98 -9.85 1.35 -4.72
CA ARG A 98 -9.21 1.77 -5.98
C ARG A 98 -9.46 3.25 -6.25
N GLY A 99 -10.68 3.73 -6.04
CA GLY A 99 -11.03 5.16 -6.17
C GLY A 99 -10.26 6.04 -5.20
N MET A 100 -10.11 5.62 -3.94
CA MET A 100 -9.30 6.33 -2.94
C MET A 100 -7.81 6.37 -3.33
N VAL A 101 -7.24 5.23 -3.72
CA VAL A 101 -5.84 5.14 -4.19
C VAL A 101 -5.63 5.99 -5.44
N PHE A 102 -6.61 6.01 -6.34
CA PHE A 102 -6.58 6.86 -7.53
C PHE A 102 -6.53 8.33 -7.14
N PHE A 103 -7.42 8.78 -6.24
CA PHE A 103 -7.45 10.15 -5.75
C PHE A 103 -6.10 10.58 -5.15
N PHE A 104 -5.54 9.77 -4.25
CA PHE A 104 -4.24 10.04 -3.61
C PHE A 104 -3.06 10.16 -4.59
N LEU A 105 -3.10 9.46 -5.72
CA LEU A 105 -2.00 9.45 -6.69
C LEU A 105 -2.20 10.39 -7.88
N ALA A 106 -3.44 10.75 -8.20
CA ALA A 106 -3.79 11.52 -9.39
C ALA A 106 -4.08 12.99 -9.09
N ASP A 107 -4.49 13.32 -7.86
CA ASP A 107 -4.88 14.67 -7.44
C ASP A 107 -3.80 15.33 -6.59
N GLU A 108 -2.78 15.88 -7.26
CA GLU A 108 -1.62 16.52 -6.60
C GLU A 108 -1.98 17.81 -5.84
N GLU A 109 -3.12 18.44 -6.16
CA GLU A 109 -3.56 19.67 -5.50
C GLU A 109 -4.35 19.40 -4.22
N SER A 110 -5.08 18.28 -4.18
CA SER A 110 -5.91 17.90 -3.04
C SER A 110 -5.29 16.83 -2.13
N ALA A 111 -4.24 16.14 -2.58
CA ALA A 111 -3.54 15.14 -1.79
C ALA A 111 -2.86 15.79 -0.58
N LEU A 112 -3.10 15.23 0.60
CA LEU A 112 -2.41 15.60 1.83
C LEU A 112 -0.97 15.07 1.82
N GLU A 113 -0.16 15.61 2.73
CA GLU A 113 1.19 15.11 2.97
C GLU A 113 1.10 13.59 3.27
N PHE A 114 1.84 12.78 2.50
CA PHE A 114 1.92 11.30 2.61
C PHE A 114 0.74 10.48 2.05
N ASP A 115 -0.21 11.09 1.35
CA ASP A 115 -1.29 10.35 0.68
C ASP A 115 -0.75 9.39 -0.40
N ASP A 116 0.30 9.78 -1.11
CA ASP A 116 0.97 8.95 -2.10
C ASP A 116 1.68 7.73 -1.45
N GLU A 117 2.37 7.94 -0.34
CA GLU A 117 2.95 6.85 0.46
C GLU A 117 1.87 5.87 0.95
N THR A 118 0.74 6.39 1.44
CA THR A 118 -0.43 5.59 1.84
C THR A 118 -0.97 4.76 0.68
N ALA A 119 -1.14 5.38 -0.49
CA ALA A 119 -1.64 4.75 -1.69
C ALA A 119 -0.74 3.61 -2.17
N PHE A 120 0.58 3.84 -2.24
CA PHE A 120 1.53 2.79 -2.62
C PHE A 120 1.58 1.65 -1.61
N ASN A 121 1.46 1.95 -0.31
CA ASN A 121 1.40 0.92 0.72
C ASN A 121 0.13 0.08 0.61
N LEU A 122 -1.01 0.68 0.26
CA LEU A 122 -2.28 -0.05 0.02
C LEU A 122 -2.18 -0.98 -1.18
N ILE A 123 -1.63 -0.50 -2.30
CA ILE A 123 -1.37 -1.35 -3.49
C ILE A 123 -0.50 -2.54 -3.08
N PHE A 124 0.61 -2.28 -2.37
CA PHE A 124 1.51 -3.34 -1.90
C PHE A 124 0.79 -4.35 -0.99
N PHE A 125 -0.04 -3.90 -0.05
CA PHE A 125 -0.77 -4.78 0.85
C PHE A 125 -1.70 -5.72 0.09
N TYR A 126 -2.53 -5.20 -0.82
CA TYR A 126 -3.47 -6.02 -1.57
C TYR A 126 -2.78 -6.94 -2.58
N ASP A 127 -1.68 -6.51 -3.21
CA ASP A 127 -0.84 -7.40 -4.03
C ASP A 127 -0.34 -8.61 -3.23
N ASN A 128 0.00 -8.41 -1.95
CA ASN A 128 0.46 -9.49 -1.07
C ASN A 128 -0.68 -10.37 -0.55
N ILE A 129 -1.90 -9.84 -0.44
CA ILE A 129 -3.10 -10.65 -0.22
C ILE A 129 -3.31 -11.58 -1.42
N ASP A 130 -3.28 -11.05 -2.64
CA ASP A 130 -3.51 -11.81 -3.87
C ASP A 130 -2.46 -12.90 -4.08
N LYS A 131 -1.20 -12.64 -3.69
CA LYS A 131 -0.10 -13.61 -3.72
C LYS A 131 -0.15 -14.65 -2.59
N GLY A 132 -1.05 -14.48 -1.62
CA GLY A 132 -1.14 -15.35 -0.45
C GLY A 132 0.00 -15.18 0.57
N THR A 133 0.76 -14.08 0.51
CA THR A 133 1.89 -13.79 1.42
C THR A 133 1.47 -13.82 2.90
N PHE A 134 0.21 -13.52 3.19
CA PHE A 134 -0.30 -13.42 4.56
C PHE A 134 -1.11 -14.64 5.02
N ASN A 135 -1.10 -15.74 4.26
CA ASN A 135 -1.95 -16.91 4.53
C ASN A 135 -1.70 -17.60 5.88
N GLU A 136 -0.50 -17.47 6.45
CA GLU A 136 -0.16 -18.00 7.78
C GLU A 136 -0.57 -17.05 8.93
N HIS A 137 -0.95 -15.81 8.60
CA HIS A 137 -1.20 -14.71 9.54
C HIS A 137 -2.64 -14.16 9.42
N LYS A 138 -3.61 -15.02 9.10
CA LYS A 138 -5.00 -14.60 8.75
C LYS A 138 -5.70 -13.78 9.84
N ASP A 139 -5.42 -14.05 11.10
CA ASP A 139 -6.05 -13.38 12.24
C ASP A 139 -5.30 -12.11 12.70
N GLU A 140 -4.16 -11.82 12.10
CA GLU A 140 -3.27 -10.72 12.49
C GLU A 140 -3.52 -9.44 11.67
N TRP A 141 -2.93 -8.36 12.17
CA TRP A 141 -2.80 -7.09 11.48
C TRP A 141 -1.39 -6.95 10.90
N VAL A 142 -1.31 -6.31 9.75
CA VAL A 142 -0.07 -6.11 9.02
C VAL A 142 0.27 -4.65 8.98
N LEU A 143 1.51 -4.33 9.39
CA LEU A 143 2.10 -3.02 9.19
C LEU A 143 2.89 -3.02 7.88
N VAL A 144 2.48 -2.15 6.95
CA VAL A 144 3.21 -1.88 5.71
C VAL A 144 3.67 -0.44 5.71
N TYR A 145 4.93 -0.24 5.33
CA TYR A 145 5.51 1.09 5.15
C TYR A 145 6.61 1.06 4.09
N LYS A 146 6.68 2.07 3.22
CA LYS A 146 7.63 2.15 2.10
C LYS A 146 7.61 0.88 1.25
N GLN A 147 6.39 0.38 1.02
CA GLN A 147 6.07 -0.81 0.25
C GLN A 147 6.84 -2.04 0.76
N GLN A 148 6.98 -2.15 2.08
CA GLN A 148 7.61 -3.27 2.77
C GLN A 148 6.73 -3.73 3.93
N LEU A 149 6.65 -5.04 4.09
CA LEU A 149 6.12 -5.66 5.30
C LEU A 149 7.06 -5.36 6.47
N ILE A 150 6.57 -4.59 7.44
CA ILE A 150 7.34 -4.22 8.63
C ILE A 150 7.12 -5.22 9.75
N LYS A 151 5.86 -5.62 9.99
CA LYS A 151 5.52 -6.62 11.01
C LYS A 151 4.09 -7.14 10.89
N TYR A 152 3.86 -8.26 11.55
CA TYR A 152 2.55 -8.75 11.97
C TYR A 152 2.30 -8.36 13.44
N GLY A 153 1.03 -8.38 13.86
CA GLY A 153 0.69 -8.24 15.27
C GLY A 153 -0.80 -8.11 15.55
N PRO A 154 -1.17 -7.90 16.83
CA PRO A 154 -2.56 -7.67 17.22
C PRO A 154 -3.02 -6.26 16.80
N GLU A 155 -4.33 -6.04 16.87
CA GLU A 155 -4.92 -4.72 16.64
C GLU A 155 -4.31 -3.67 17.58
N TYR A 156 -3.96 -2.51 17.02
CA TYR A 156 -3.44 -1.39 17.80
C TYR A 156 -4.54 -0.63 18.50
N THR A 157 -4.24 -0.15 19.70
CA THR A 157 -5.05 0.86 20.38
C THR A 157 -4.98 2.21 19.65
N ARG A 158 -5.95 3.09 19.91
CA ARG A 158 -5.95 4.46 19.36
C ARG A 158 -4.68 5.24 19.70
N LYS A 159 -4.06 4.99 20.86
CA LYS A 159 -2.81 5.64 21.26
C LYS A 159 -1.62 5.15 20.42
N GLU A 160 -1.53 3.83 20.19
CA GLU A 160 -0.49 3.25 19.34
C GLU A 160 -0.63 3.69 17.88
N LEU A 161 -1.86 3.83 17.38
CA LEU A 161 -2.11 4.37 16.03
C LEU A 161 -1.63 5.82 15.88
N LYS A 162 -1.85 6.68 16.89
CA LYS A 162 -1.34 8.07 16.84
C LYS A 162 0.19 8.14 16.80
N VAL A 163 0.85 7.34 17.64
CA VAL A 163 2.32 7.25 17.64
C VAL A 163 2.83 6.71 16.30
N LEU A 164 2.12 5.76 15.70
CA LEU A 164 2.44 5.24 14.37
C LEU A 164 2.34 6.32 13.30
N GLU A 165 1.27 7.13 13.32
CA GLU A 165 1.06 8.24 12.38
C GLU A 165 2.15 9.31 12.48
N GLU A 166 2.57 9.65 13.70
CA GLU A 166 3.66 10.62 13.95
C GLU A 166 5.04 10.11 13.49
N GLU A 167 5.35 8.83 13.73
CA GLU A 167 6.69 8.27 13.49
C GLU A 167 6.86 7.65 12.09
N MET A 168 5.77 7.20 11.48
CA MET A 168 5.74 6.53 10.17
C MET A 168 4.56 7.04 9.34
N PRO A 169 4.57 8.33 8.99
CA PRO A 169 3.44 8.93 8.27
C PRO A 169 3.26 8.25 6.90
N GLY A 170 2.01 7.93 6.56
CA GLY A 170 1.63 7.15 5.38
C GLY A 170 1.73 5.63 5.53
N ALA A 171 2.14 5.11 6.70
CA ALA A 171 2.07 3.69 6.98
C ALA A 171 0.62 3.21 7.12
N ILE A 172 0.36 1.98 6.68
CA ILE A 172 -0.95 1.34 6.86
C ILE A 172 -0.83 0.20 7.87
N TYR A 173 -1.85 0.07 8.72
CA TYR A 173 -2.01 -1.05 9.63
C TYR A 173 -3.40 -1.64 9.45
N LEU A 174 -3.50 -2.78 8.76
CA LEU A 174 -4.78 -3.38 8.36
C LEU A 174 -4.85 -4.87 8.72
N PRO A 175 -6.03 -5.42 9.04
CA PRO A 175 -6.19 -6.84 9.28
C PRO A 175 -6.08 -7.64 7.99
N VAL A 176 -5.49 -8.84 8.07
CA VAL A 176 -5.42 -9.80 6.95
C VAL A 176 -6.80 -10.39 6.66
N ASP A 177 -7.61 -10.59 7.68
CA ASP A 177 -8.99 -11.05 7.50
C ASP A 177 -9.86 -9.98 6.80
N LYS A 178 -10.58 -10.42 5.76
CA LYS A 178 -11.42 -9.54 4.93
C LYS A 178 -12.65 -9.04 5.69
N SER A 179 -13.28 -9.88 6.51
CA SER A 179 -14.50 -9.48 7.24
C SER A 179 -14.21 -8.37 8.23
N ARG A 180 -13.07 -8.46 8.93
CA ARG A 180 -12.57 -7.39 9.81
C ARG A 180 -12.28 -6.10 9.06
N ARG A 181 -11.70 -6.16 7.85
CA ARG A 181 -11.50 -4.96 7.01
C ARG A 181 -12.84 -4.31 6.64
N ASP A 182 -13.81 -5.12 6.25
CA ASP A 182 -15.13 -4.63 5.83
C ASP A 182 -15.90 -3.97 6.98
N ASP A 183 -15.71 -4.44 8.21
CA ASP A 183 -16.32 -3.85 9.39
C ASP A 183 -15.69 -2.52 9.82
N LEU A 184 -14.38 -2.32 9.56
CA LEU A 184 -13.74 -1.02 9.77
C LEU A 184 -14.44 0.08 8.97
N VAL A 185 -14.79 -0.19 7.72
CA VAL A 185 -15.50 0.74 6.82
C VAL A 185 -16.89 1.08 7.34
N LYS A 186 -17.59 0.13 7.98
CA LYS A 186 -18.91 0.37 8.60
C LYS A 186 -18.84 1.21 9.88
N SER A 187 -17.68 1.21 10.56
CA SER A 187 -17.46 1.91 11.83
C SER A 187 -16.97 3.37 11.68
N LEU A 188 -16.85 3.87 10.45
CA LEU A 188 -16.29 5.18 10.12
C LEU A 188 -17.09 6.46 10.47
N PRO A 189 -18.31 6.47 11.07
CA PRO A 189 -18.91 7.74 11.47
C PRO A 189 -18.17 8.47 12.61
N ALA A 190 -17.18 7.84 13.27
CA ALA A 190 -16.60 8.34 14.52
C ALA A 190 -15.08 8.64 14.50
N ARG A 191 -14.39 8.55 13.35
CA ARG A 191 -12.92 8.69 13.30
C ARG A 191 -12.36 9.76 12.36
N THR A 192 -13.16 10.34 11.48
CA THR A 192 -12.76 11.54 10.72
C THR A 192 -12.98 12.76 11.61
N VAL A 193 -11.95 13.19 12.33
CA VAL A 193 -11.88 14.58 12.80
C VAL A 193 -11.60 15.39 11.55
N SER A 194 -12.67 15.92 10.93
CA SER A 194 -12.57 17.03 9.99
C SER A 194 -11.58 18.04 10.58
N ALA A 195 -10.43 18.24 9.94
CA ALA A 195 -9.59 19.39 10.21
C ALA A 195 -10.49 20.62 10.08
N ARG A 196 -10.77 21.28 11.21
CA ARG A 196 -11.48 22.56 11.18
C ARG A 196 -10.60 23.49 10.34
N HIS A 197 -11.13 23.91 9.20
CA HIS A 197 -10.62 25.06 8.49
C HIS A 197 -10.71 26.24 9.45
N VAL A 198 -9.60 26.60 10.10
CA VAL A 198 -9.52 27.84 10.85
C VAL A 198 -9.34 28.91 9.78
N ASN A 199 -10.46 29.45 9.29
CA ASN A 199 -10.42 30.73 8.61
C ASN A 199 -9.94 31.74 9.66
N GLN A 200 -8.65 32.09 9.57
CA GLN A 200 -8.18 33.37 10.10
C GLN A 200 -8.83 34.46 9.25
N GLU A 201 -9.99 34.93 9.67
CA GLU A 201 -10.44 36.27 9.31
C GLU A 201 -9.63 37.27 10.15
N HIS A 202 -8.66 37.91 9.50
CA HIS A 202 -8.15 39.21 9.93
C HIS A 202 -8.99 40.32 9.27
N MET A 203 -9.07 41.45 9.99
CA MET A 203 -9.71 42.74 9.71
C MET A 203 -11.12 42.89 10.30
N VAL A 204 -11.42 43.87 11.16
CA VAL A 204 -10.93 45.27 11.25
C VAL A 204 -10.67 45.67 12.71
#